data_AF-A0A5D3KFQ7-F1
#
_entry.id   AF-A0A5D3KFQ7-F1
#
_cell.length_a   1.000
_cell.length_b   1.000
_cell.length_c   1.000
_cell.angle_alpha   90.00
_cell.angle_beta   90.00
_cell.angle_gamma   90.00
#
_symmetry.space_group_name_H-M   'P 1'
#
loop_
_entity.id
_entity.type
_entity.pdbx_description
1 polymer ?
#
loop_
_entity_poly.entity_id
_entity_poly.type
_entity_poly.pdbx_seq_one_letter_code
_entity_poly.pdbx_strand_id
1 'polypeptide(L)'
;MSKPTGVVVFVSAMVVAGAVAAEGMLVEAAANKVIRKYQTASCDELRAQKSEPPSAKEKIALDLLRDDPKARIAFVNQVAAPVLNKMFECGMIP
;
A
#
# COMPACT_ATOMS: atom_id res chain seq x y z
N MET A 1 -46.85 11.93 31.29
CA MET A 1 -45.70 11.01 31.40
C MET A 1 -45.74 10.09 30.19
N SER A 2 -45.02 10.43 29.12
CA SER A 2 -45.01 9.68 27.86
C SER A 2 -43.58 9.71 27.30
N LYS A 3 -43.03 8.51 27.05
CA LYS A 3 -41.61 8.21 26.79
C LYS A 3 -41.21 8.52 25.34
N PRO A 4 -40.00 9.06 25.07
CA PRO A 4 -39.51 9.22 23.72
C PRO A 4 -38.74 7.96 23.30
N THR A 5 -39.44 7.00 22.70
CA THR A 5 -38.80 5.94 21.91
C THR A 5 -38.49 6.48 20.52
N GLY A 6 -37.34 7.14 20.35
CA GLY A 6 -36.99 7.76 19.07
C GLY A 6 -35.50 7.85 18.74
N VAL A 7 -34.60 7.28 19.54
CA VAL A 7 -33.14 7.46 19.37
C VAL A 7 -32.42 6.14 19.58
N VAL A 8 -32.44 5.21 18.62
CA VAL A 8 -31.54 4.03 18.67
C VAL A 8 -30.89 3.67 17.32
N VAL A 9 -31.33 4.21 16.18
CA VAL A 9 -30.86 3.68 14.87
C VAL A 9 -29.59 4.35 14.31
N PHE A 10 -29.13 5.50 14.82
CA PHE A 10 -28.06 6.28 14.15
C PHE A 10 -26.60 6.04 14.61
N VAL A 11 -26.33 5.18 15.60
CA VAL A 11 -24.97 5.08 16.20
C VAL A 11 -24.08 4.01 15.54
N SER A 12 -24.63 3.10 14.74
CA SER A 12 -23.85 1.94 14.23
C SER A 12 -22.93 2.23 13.04
N ALA A 13 -23.03 3.39 12.39
CA ALA A 13 -22.26 3.71 11.18
C ALA A 13 -20.82 4.23 11.44
N MET A 14 -20.49 4.72 12.64
CA MET A 14 -19.17 5.34 12.90
C MET A 14 -18.05 4.33 13.20
N VAL A 15 -18.36 3.11 13.64
CA VAL A 15 -17.32 2.14 14.04
C VAL A 15 -16.56 1.58 12.83
N VAL A 16 -17.22 1.46 11.66
CA VAL A 16 -16.59 0.91 10.44
C VAL A 16 -15.56 1.87 9.84
N ALA A 17 -15.68 3.18 10.08
CA ALA A 17 -14.76 4.18 9.54
C ALA A 17 -13.37 4.18 10.22
N GLY A 18 -13.27 3.72 11.48
CA GLY A 18 -12.00 3.71 12.22
C GLY A 18 -11.04 2.59 11.81
N ALA A 19 -11.57 1.39 11.53
CA ALA A 19 -10.74 0.25 11.11
C ALA A 19 -10.09 0.47 9.73
N VAL A 20 -10.88 0.99 8.77
CA VAL A 20 -10.39 1.23 7.41
C VAL A 20 -9.29 2.31 7.33
N ALA A 21 -9.25 3.25 8.27
CA ALA A 21 -8.25 4.30 8.30
C ALA A 21 -6.87 3.77 8.76
N ALA A 22 -6.85 2.88 9.77
CA ALA A 22 -5.61 2.30 10.29
C ALA A 22 -4.92 1.40 9.27
N GLU A 23 -5.69 0.60 8.52
CA GLU A 23 -5.17 -0.26 7.46
C GLU A 23 -4.60 0.56 6.29
N GLY A 24 -5.25 1.68 5.93
CA GLY A 24 -4.78 2.60 4.89
C GLY A 24 -3.42 3.22 5.21
N MET A 25 -3.17 3.60 6.47
CA MET A 25 -1.90 4.21 6.88
C MET A 25 -0.69 3.27 6.73
N LEU A 26 -0.87 1.97 6.98
CA LEU A 26 0.22 0.99 6.86
C LEU A 26 0.59 0.75 5.39
N VAL A 27 -0.42 0.63 4.52
CA VAL A 27 -0.22 0.47 3.08
C VAL A 27 0.51 1.68 2.50
N GLU A 28 0.10 2.89 2.90
CA GLU A 28 0.72 4.12 2.44
C GLU A 28 2.16 4.28 2.92
N ALA A 29 2.46 3.92 4.17
CA ALA A 29 3.83 3.92 4.66
C ALA A 29 4.72 2.92 3.90
N ALA A 30 4.19 1.73 3.59
CA ALA A 30 4.89 0.73 2.80
C ALA A 30 5.13 1.21 1.36
N ALA A 31 4.12 1.80 0.71
CA ALA A 31 4.24 2.36 -0.63
C ALA A 31 5.29 3.48 -0.67
N ASN A 32 5.24 4.42 0.27
CA ASN A 32 6.21 5.50 0.40
C ASN A 32 7.65 4.98 0.57
N LYS A 33 7.83 3.89 1.31
CA LYS A 33 9.16 3.27 1.46
C LYS A 33 9.69 2.75 0.12
N VAL A 34 8.85 2.09 -0.67
CA VAL A 34 9.23 1.60 -2.00
C VAL A 34 9.50 2.76 -2.96
N ILE A 35 8.64 3.78 -2.97
CA ILE A 35 8.82 4.99 -3.79
C ILE A 35 10.15 5.65 -3.47
N ARG A 36 10.45 5.89 -2.19
CA ARG A 36 11.72 6.48 -1.76
C ARG A 36 12.91 5.66 -2.22
N LYS A 37 12.87 4.33 -2.06
CA LYS A 37 13.94 3.44 -2.55
C LYS A 37 14.24 3.65 -4.02
N TYR A 38 13.21 3.68 -4.88
CA TYR A 38 13.40 3.92 -6.32
C TYR A 38 13.87 5.34 -6.63
N GLN A 39 13.34 6.34 -5.93
CA GLN A 39 13.72 7.74 -6.17
C GLN A 39 15.17 8.05 -5.76
N THR A 40 15.67 7.44 -4.68
CA THR A 40 16.99 7.75 -4.14
C THR A 40 18.11 6.83 -4.61
N ALA A 41 17.80 5.61 -5.06
CA ALA A 41 18.80 4.67 -5.55
C ALA A 41 19.26 5.03 -6.98
N SER A 42 20.51 4.71 -7.28
CA SER A 42 21.06 4.77 -8.64
C SER A 42 20.46 3.69 -9.55
N CYS A 43 20.53 3.91 -10.85
CA CYS A 43 20.03 2.93 -11.82
C CYS A 43 20.80 1.60 -11.79
N ASP A 44 22.11 1.63 -11.51
CA ASP A 44 22.92 0.41 -11.35
C ASP A 44 22.50 -0.39 -10.11
N GLU A 45 22.28 0.26 -8.97
CA GLU A 45 21.81 -0.40 -7.74
C GLU A 45 20.42 -1.01 -7.91
N LEU A 46 19.52 -0.33 -8.63
CA LEU A 46 18.18 -0.85 -8.91
C LEU A 46 18.22 -2.04 -9.88
N ARG A 47 19.09 -2.00 -10.89
CA ARG A 47 19.30 -3.13 -11.83
C ARG A 47 19.87 -4.35 -11.11
N ALA A 48 20.86 -4.14 -10.24
CA ALA A 48 21.44 -5.21 -9.42
C ALA A 48 20.35 -5.87 -8.54
N GLN A 49 19.59 -5.07 -7.79
CA GLN A 49 18.52 -5.57 -6.92
C GLN A 49 17.39 -6.27 -7.67
N LYS A 50 17.05 -5.83 -8.89
CA LYS A 50 16.02 -6.50 -9.71
C LYS A 50 16.38 -7.95 -10.06
N SER A 51 17.68 -8.27 -10.07
CA SER A 51 18.18 -9.61 -10.37
C SER A 51 18.25 -10.51 -9.13
N GLU A 52 18.11 -9.94 -7.94
CA GLU A 52 18.15 -10.68 -6.69
C GLU A 52 16.75 -11.25 -6.35
N PRO A 53 16.68 -12.47 -5.79
CA PRO A 53 15.42 -13.00 -5.30
C PRO A 53 14.90 -12.16 -4.11
N PRO A 54 13.58 -12.04 -3.94
CA PRO A 54 13.02 -11.34 -2.79
C PRO A 54 13.51 -11.95 -1.47
N SER A 55 13.85 -11.10 -0.51
CA SER A 55 14.16 -11.50 0.85
C SER A 55 12.97 -12.17 1.54
N ALA A 56 13.20 -12.88 2.65
CA ALA A 56 12.11 -13.50 3.42
C ALA A 56 11.03 -12.48 3.85
N LYS A 57 11.43 -11.26 4.22
CA LYS A 57 10.51 -10.19 4.59
C LYS A 57 9.68 -9.70 3.40
N GLU A 58 10.31 -9.56 2.24
CA GLU A 58 9.60 -9.19 1.01
C GLU A 58 8.63 -10.27 0.57
N LYS A 59 8.98 -11.55 0.71
CA LYS A 59 8.06 -12.67 0.44
C LYS A 59 6.81 -12.59 1.31
N ILE A 60 6.97 -12.38 2.62
CA ILE A 60 5.84 -12.21 3.54
C ILE A 60 4.97 -11.01 3.15
N ALA A 61 5.58 -9.88 2.78
CA ALA A 61 4.83 -8.71 2.33
C ALA A 61 4.06 -8.98 1.03
N LEU A 62 4.67 -9.71 0.09
CA LEU A 62 4.02 -10.11 -1.16
C LEU A 62 2.84 -11.05 -0.89
N ASP A 63 2.98 -12.00 0.03
CA ASP A 63 1.91 -12.93 0.39
C ASP A 63 0.75 -12.18 1.08
N LEU A 64 1.05 -11.23 1.98
CA LEU A 64 0.01 -10.37 2.57
C LEU A 64 -0.75 -9.56 1.49
N LEU A 65 -0.04 -8.98 0.52
CA LEU A 65 -0.67 -8.26 -0.59
C LEU A 65 -1.43 -9.22 -1.53
N ARG A 66 -1.06 -10.49 -1.64
CA ARG A 66 -1.83 -11.48 -2.40
C ARG A 66 -3.17 -11.79 -1.72
N ASP A 67 -3.12 -11.95 -0.41
CA ASP A 67 -4.26 -12.32 0.43
C ASP A 67 -5.24 -11.16 0.66
N ASP A 68 -4.79 -9.90 0.55
CA ASP A 68 -5.64 -8.70 0.61
C ASP A 68 -5.67 -7.93 -0.72
N PRO A 69 -6.69 -8.17 -1.58
CA PRO A 69 -6.86 -7.45 -2.84
C PRO A 69 -7.05 -5.94 -2.70
N LYS A 70 -7.67 -5.47 -1.60
CA LYS A 70 -7.93 -4.04 -1.39
C LYS A 70 -6.63 -3.31 -1.06
N ALA A 71 -5.83 -3.88 -0.16
CA ALA A 71 -4.50 -3.36 0.15
C ALA A 71 -3.58 -3.40 -1.08
N ARG A 72 -3.64 -4.47 -1.88
CA ARG A 72 -2.88 -4.57 -3.14
C ARG A 72 -3.21 -3.46 -4.14
N ILE A 73 -4.50 -3.19 -4.37
CA ILE A 73 -4.92 -2.12 -5.28
C ILE A 73 -4.43 -0.76 -4.76
N ALA A 74 -4.62 -0.48 -3.47
CA ALA A 74 -4.18 0.77 -2.86
C ALA A 74 -2.65 0.95 -2.98
N PHE A 75 -1.89 -0.09 -2.66
CA PHE A 75 -0.43 -0.11 -2.79
C PHE A 75 0.02 0.13 -4.24
N VAL A 76 -0.51 -0.65 -5.19
CA VAL A 76 -0.14 -0.57 -6.62
C VAL A 76 -0.45 0.81 -7.18
N ASN A 77 -1.62 1.38 -6.88
CA ASN A 77 -2.00 2.72 -7.35
C ASN A 77 -1.00 3.80 -6.90
N GLN A 78 -0.40 3.65 -5.72
CA GLN A 78 0.60 4.59 -5.21
C GLN A 78 1.99 4.35 -5.83
N VAL A 79 2.43 3.09 -5.92
CA VAL A 79 3.81 2.79 -6.36
C VAL A 79 3.98 2.76 -7.87
N ALA A 80 2.95 2.40 -8.65
CA ALA A 80 3.11 2.06 -10.05
C ALA A 80 3.70 3.21 -10.87
N ALA A 81 3.08 4.39 -10.87
CA ALA A 81 3.56 5.53 -11.65
C ALA A 81 5.01 5.95 -11.29
N PRO A 82 5.36 6.28 -10.03
CA PRO A 82 6.70 6.74 -9.70
C PRO A 82 7.79 5.67 -9.91
N VAL A 83 7.49 4.40 -9.61
CA VAL A 83 8.44 3.30 -9.79
C VAL A 83 8.64 2.98 -11.26
N LEU A 84 7.56 2.87 -12.04
CA LEU A 84 7.65 2.58 -13.48
C LEU A 84 8.36 3.70 -14.23
N ASN A 85 8.09 4.97 -13.90
CA ASN A 85 8.82 6.10 -14.48
C ASN A 85 10.32 6.01 -14.19
N LYS A 86 10.71 5.72 -12.94
CA LYS A 86 12.11 5.52 -12.59
C LYS A 86 12.73 4.33 -13.33
N MET A 87 11.99 3.23 -13.46
CA MET A 87 12.47 2.06 -14.20
C MET A 87 12.63 2.34 -15.69
N PHE A 88 11.76 3.16 -16.29
CA PHE A 88 11.88 3.63 -17.66
C PHE A 88 13.12 4.50 -17.85
N GLU A 89 13.33 5.51 -16.99
CA GLU A 89 14.54 6.36 -16.99
C GLU A 89 15.83 5.54 -16.89
N CYS A 90 15.79 4.44 -16.12
CA CYS A 90 16.93 3.55 -15.93
C CYS A 90 17.06 2.43 -16.99
N GLY A 91 16.22 2.41 -18.02
CA GLY A 91 16.24 1.40 -19.09
C GLY A 91 15.89 -0.03 -18.64
N MET A 92 15.15 -0.18 -17.54
CA MET A 92 14.70 -1.50 -17.02
C MET A 92 13.38 -1.98 -17.63
N ILE A 93 12.67 -1.08 -18.30
CA ILE A 93 11.41 -1.35 -19.02
C ILE A 93 11.63 -0.81 -20.44
N PRO A 94 11.36 -1.61 -21.49
CA PRO A 94 11.51 -1.19 -22.88
C PRO A 94 10.50 -0.11 -23.27
#